data_AF-A0A1F4DUH0-F1
#
_entry.id   AF-A0A1F4DUH0-F1
#
_cell.length_a   1.000
_cell.length_b   1.000
_cell.length_c   1.000
_cell.angle_alpha   90.00
_cell.angle_beta   90.00
_cell.angle_gamma   90.00
#
_symmetry.space_group_name_H-M   'P 1'
#
loop_
_entity.id
_entity.type
_entity.pdbx_description
1 polymer ?
#
loop_
_entity_poly.entity_id
_entity_poly.type
_entity_poly.pdbx_seq_one_letter_code
_entity_poly.pdbx_strand_id
1 'polypeptide(L)'
;MIGDALRRQTLPFRRCDALRIIFAWAAPSLFLNLAWEIAQLPLYTIPSAQNTRQIAYAVAHCTAGDVAIAVVSFLIAAIALRDANWPASHPWRGGAIAIFSGVLYTAYAEWYNVYQAGYWAYSSSMPLLFGIGVSPLLQWILIPAATVLIVLNWAGTSPTVN
;
A
#
# COMPACT_ATOMS: atom_id res chain seq x y z
N MET A 1 3.62 -31.51 -36.00
CA MET A 1 2.71 -30.86 -35.01
C MET A 1 3.27 -30.94 -33.58
N ILE A 2 4.54 -30.54 -33.36
CA ILE A 2 5.16 -30.45 -32.01
C ILE A 2 6.01 -29.15 -31.95
N GLY A 3 5.48 -28.05 -32.49
CA GLY A 3 6.21 -26.78 -32.61
C GLY A 3 5.57 -25.61 -31.85
N ASP A 4 4.27 -25.69 -31.55
CA ASP A 4 3.50 -24.53 -31.05
C ASP A 4 3.27 -24.52 -29.53
N ALA A 5 3.67 -25.58 -28.81
CA ALA A 5 3.47 -25.68 -27.36
C ALA A 5 4.55 -24.95 -26.54
N LEU A 6 5.70 -24.60 -27.13
CA LEU A 6 6.82 -23.95 -26.43
C LEU A 6 6.89 -22.43 -26.66
N ARG A 7 5.98 -21.87 -27.47
CA ARG A 7 5.88 -20.42 -27.77
C ARG A 7 4.82 -19.72 -26.89
N ARG A 8 4.70 -20.12 -25.62
CA ARG A 8 3.87 -19.42 -24.61
C ARG A 8 4.69 -18.97 -23.38
N GLN A 9 5.99 -18.78 -23.55
CA GLN A 9 6.81 -18.13 -22.55
C GLN A 9 7.38 -16.86 -23.18
N THR A 10 7.18 -15.73 -22.50
CA THR A 10 7.56 -14.35 -22.89
C THR A 10 6.72 -13.67 -23.99
N LEU A 11 5.40 -13.60 -23.83
CA LEU A 11 4.67 -12.48 -24.46
C LEU A 11 4.84 -11.23 -23.59
N PRO A 12 5.18 -10.06 -24.16
CA PRO A 12 5.22 -8.82 -23.40
C PRO A 12 3.84 -8.56 -22.79
N PHE A 13 3.83 -8.19 -21.52
CA PHE A 13 2.65 -7.72 -20.80
C PHE A 13 1.84 -6.78 -21.71
N ARG A 14 0.60 -7.12 -22.06
CA ARG A 14 -0.24 -6.16 -22.78
C ARG A 14 -0.45 -4.98 -21.82
N ARG A 15 -0.26 -3.75 -22.30
CA ARG A 15 -0.42 -2.53 -21.46
C ARG A 15 -1.75 -2.51 -20.70
N CYS A 16 -2.82 -3.03 -21.30
CA CYS A 16 -4.14 -3.14 -20.67
C CYS A 16 -4.13 -4.03 -19.42
N ASP A 17 -3.32 -5.08 -19.38
CA ASP A 17 -3.27 -6.03 -18.27
C ASP A 17 -2.46 -5.46 -17.10
N ALA A 18 -1.38 -4.75 -17.40
CA ALA A 18 -0.58 -4.06 -16.37
C ALA A 18 -1.39 -2.97 -15.64
N LEU A 19 -2.10 -2.13 -16.40
CA LEU A 19 -2.94 -1.08 -15.82
C LEU A 19 -4.08 -1.65 -14.96
N ARG A 20 -4.69 -2.76 -15.41
CA ARG A 20 -5.73 -3.45 -14.64
C ARG A 20 -5.20 -3.95 -13.30
N ILE A 21 -4.04 -4.57 -13.27
CA ILE A 21 -3.46 -5.11 -12.02
C ILE A 21 -3.05 -3.97 -11.08
N ILE A 22 -2.41 -2.93 -11.60
CA ILE A 22 -2.05 -1.75 -10.79
C ILE A 22 -3.32 -1.11 -10.21
N PHE A 23 -4.38 -0.96 -11.02
CA PHE A 23 -5.64 -0.42 -10.53
C PHE A 23 -6.29 -1.31 -9.47
N ALA A 24 -6.27 -2.64 -9.67
CA ALA A 24 -6.77 -3.61 -8.72
C ALA A 24 -6.03 -3.57 -7.38
N TRP A 25 -4.76 -3.16 -7.37
CA TRP A 25 -3.99 -2.91 -6.15
C TRP A 25 -4.26 -1.52 -5.54
N ALA A 26 -4.24 -0.49 -6.38
CA ALA A 26 -4.32 0.91 -5.95
C ALA A 26 -5.70 1.32 -5.43
N ALA A 27 -6.78 0.85 -6.04
CA ALA A 27 -8.14 1.20 -5.63
C ALA A 27 -8.48 0.76 -4.19
N PRO A 28 -8.33 -0.52 -3.80
CA PRO A 28 -8.54 -0.91 -2.40
C PRO A 28 -7.54 -0.24 -1.45
N SER A 29 -6.28 -0.08 -1.86
CA SER A 29 -5.29 0.66 -1.07
C SER A 29 -5.73 2.10 -0.77
N LEU A 30 -6.30 2.80 -1.75
CA LEU A 30 -6.82 4.16 -1.57
C LEU A 30 -7.89 4.22 -0.48
N PHE A 31 -8.91 3.36 -0.55
CA PHE A 31 -10.01 3.39 0.41
C PHE A 31 -9.57 2.97 1.80
N LEU A 32 -8.70 1.95 1.89
CA LEU A 32 -8.16 1.48 3.16
C LEU A 32 -7.27 2.54 3.82
N ASN A 33 -6.36 3.18 3.07
CA ASN A 33 -5.51 4.24 3.62
C ASN A 33 -6.34 5.46 4.01
N LEU A 34 -7.31 5.88 3.19
CA LEU A 34 -8.19 7.00 3.54
C LEU A 34 -8.95 6.75 4.85
N ALA A 35 -9.51 5.56 5.01
CA ALA A 35 -10.22 5.18 6.24
C ALA A 35 -9.26 5.15 7.44
N TRP A 36 -8.05 4.62 7.24
CA TRP A 36 -7.02 4.56 8.28
C TRP A 36 -6.56 5.96 8.71
N GLU A 37 -6.28 6.85 7.75
CA GLU A 37 -5.88 8.24 7.99
C GLU A 37 -6.91 8.97 8.86
N ILE A 38 -8.19 8.88 8.50
CA ILE A 38 -9.28 9.48 9.28
C ILE A 38 -9.32 8.89 10.70
N ALA A 39 -9.15 7.58 10.85
CA ALA A 39 -9.19 6.91 12.13
C ALA A 39 -8.00 7.27 13.05
N GLN A 40 -6.81 7.49 12.48
CA GLN A 40 -5.60 7.78 13.25
C GLN A 40 -5.39 9.27 13.54
N LEU A 41 -6.14 10.19 12.90
CA LEU A 41 -6.05 11.63 13.15
C LEU A 41 -5.97 12.03 14.64
N PRO A 42 -6.77 11.45 15.57
CA PRO A 42 -6.69 11.80 17.00
C PRO A 42 -5.38 11.42 17.70
N LEU A 43 -4.56 10.56 17.08
CA LEU A 43 -3.24 10.17 17.58
C LEU A 43 -2.16 11.21 17.27
N TYR A 44 -2.49 12.25 16.51
CA TYR A 44 -1.61 13.37 16.21
C TYR A 44 -2.14 14.66 16.82
N THR A 45 -1.27 15.66 16.98
CA THR A 45 -1.66 16.99 17.48
C THR A 45 -2.32 17.89 16.41
N ILE A 46 -2.45 17.40 15.17
CA ILE A 46 -2.95 18.13 14.01
C ILE A 46 -4.38 18.68 14.19
N PRO A 47 -5.37 17.89 14.65
CA PRO A 47 -6.76 18.37 14.74
C PRO A 47 -6.93 19.55 15.71
N SER A 48 -6.09 19.65 16.74
CA SER A 48 -6.14 20.74 17.72
C SER A 48 -5.56 22.06 17.19
N ALA A 49 -4.76 22.00 16.13
CA ALA A 49 -3.99 23.14 15.63
C ALA A 49 -4.53 23.73 14.32
N GLN A 50 -5.52 23.11 13.67
CA GLN A 50 -5.93 23.42 12.30
C GLN A 50 -7.45 23.51 12.13
N ASN A 51 -7.90 24.27 11.13
CA ASN A 51 -9.32 24.32 10.75
C ASN A 51 -9.73 23.11 9.88
N THR A 52 -11.04 22.87 9.71
CA THR A 52 -11.57 21.70 8.98
C THR A 52 -11.04 21.56 7.55
N ARG A 53 -10.79 22.67 6.83
CA ARG A 53 -10.27 22.59 5.45
C ARG A 53 -8.82 22.15 5.41
N GLN A 54 -8.01 22.61 6.37
CA GLN A 54 -6.62 22.21 6.49
C GLN A 54 -6.50 20.74 6.90
N ILE A 55 -7.35 20.27 7.82
CA ILE A 55 -7.45 18.84 8.18
C ILE A 55 -7.81 18.00 6.96
N ALA A 56 -8.83 18.40 6.18
CA ALA A 56 -9.22 17.67 4.97
C ALA A 56 -8.10 17.62 3.93
N TYR A 57 -7.38 18.73 3.75
CA TYR A 57 -6.21 18.77 2.87
C TYR A 57 -5.08 17.85 3.37
N ALA A 58 -4.78 17.86 4.68
CA ALA A 58 -3.77 17.00 5.28
C ALA A 58 -4.11 15.51 5.06
N VAL A 59 -5.34 15.10 5.36
CA VAL A 59 -5.82 13.72 5.11
C VAL A 59 -5.68 13.35 3.64
N ALA A 60 -6.11 14.22 2.73
CA ALA A 60 -6.01 13.96 1.29
C ALA A 60 -4.55 13.84 0.83
N HIS A 61 -3.67 14.70 1.32
CA HIS A 61 -2.24 14.69 1.00
C HIS A 61 -1.55 13.43 1.53
N CYS A 62 -1.80 13.05 2.79
CA CYS A 62 -1.27 11.82 3.40
C CYS A 62 -1.77 10.59 2.64
N THR A 63 -3.07 10.50 2.39
CA THR A 63 -3.68 9.39 1.63
C THR A 63 -3.05 9.26 0.24
N ALA A 64 -2.82 10.37 -0.46
CA ALA A 64 -2.17 10.36 -1.77
C ALA A 64 -0.72 9.85 -1.68
N GLY A 65 0.01 10.26 -0.64
CA GLY A 65 1.35 9.73 -0.33
C GLY A 65 1.32 8.21 -0.10
N ASP A 66 0.38 7.72 0.70
CA ASP A 66 0.26 6.30 1.02
C ASP A 66 -0.07 5.44 -0.20
N VAL A 67 -0.96 5.93 -1.07
CA VAL A 67 -1.25 5.24 -2.33
C VAL A 67 -0.01 5.19 -3.21
N ALA A 68 0.80 6.25 -3.25
CA ALA A 68 2.06 6.24 -3.99
C ALA A 68 3.03 5.20 -3.41
N ILE A 69 3.20 5.14 -2.09
CA ILE A 69 4.05 4.13 -1.43
C ILE A 69 3.50 2.73 -1.68
N ALA A 70 2.18 2.54 -1.71
CA ALA A 70 1.55 1.24 -1.95
C ALA A 70 1.82 0.76 -3.39
N VAL A 71 1.74 1.64 -4.38
CA VAL A 71 2.10 1.34 -5.77
C VAL A 71 3.59 1.04 -5.90
N VAL A 72 4.46 1.84 -5.28
CA VAL A 72 5.91 1.59 -5.29
C VAL A 72 6.25 0.24 -4.66
N SER A 73 5.63 -0.09 -3.53
CA SER A 73 5.83 -1.36 -2.82
C SER A 73 5.36 -2.54 -3.67
N PHE A 74 4.24 -2.39 -4.39
CA PHE A 74 3.79 -3.36 -5.37
C PHE A 74 4.79 -3.55 -6.52
N LEU A 75 5.36 -2.46 -7.04
CA LEU A 75 6.35 -2.52 -8.12
C LEU A 75 7.64 -3.19 -7.65
N ILE A 76 8.10 -2.90 -6.42
CA ILE A 76 9.26 -3.57 -5.82
C ILE A 76 9.03 -5.08 -5.76
N ALA A 77 7.86 -5.52 -5.26
CA ALA A 77 7.50 -6.93 -5.21
C ALA A 77 7.42 -7.56 -6.62
N ALA A 78 6.81 -6.88 -7.57
CA ALA A 78 6.70 -7.34 -8.96
C ALA A 78 8.07 -7.51 -9.62
N ILE A 79 9.00 -6.58 -9.40
CA ILE A 79 10.37 -6.65 -9.92
C ILE A 79 11.14 -7.79 -9.26
N ALA A 80 11.07 -7.89 -7.92
CA ALA A 80 11.77 -8.90 -7.15
C ALA A 80 11.32 -10.33 -7.52
N LEU A 81 10.01 -10.52 -7.75
CA LEU A 81 9.43 -11.80 -8.14
C LEU A 81 9.42 -12.04 -9.65
N ARG A 82 9.75 -11.00 -10.45
CA ARG A 82 9.62 -10.99 -11.92
C ARG A 82 8.22 -11.38 -12.40
N ASP A 83 7.21 -11.00 -11.62
CA ASP A 83 5.82 -11.34 -11.87
C ASP A 83 4.92 -10.19 -11.38
N ALA A 84 4.32 -9.43 -12.30
CA ALA A 84 3.40 -8.37 -11.93
C ALA A 84 2.03 -8.90 -11.46
N ASN A 85 1.70 -10.18 -11.70
CA ASN A 85 0.50 -10.82 -11.16
C ASN A 85 0.74 -11.47 -9.78
N TRP A 86 1.85 -11.12 -9.11
CA TRP A 86 2.21 -11.65 -7.79
C TRP A 86 1.10 -11.60 -6.74
N PRO A 87 0.14 -10.63 -6.71
CA PRO A 87 -0.91 -10.66 -5.70
C PRO A 87 -1.79 -11.91 -5.79
N ALA A 88 -1.92 -12.49 -6.99
CA ALA A 88 -2.64 -13.73 -7.23
C ALA A 88 -1.71 -14.96 -7.26
N SER A 89 -0.54 -14.87 -7.89
CA SER A 89 0.36 -16.01 -8.09
C SER A 89 1.28 -16.29 -6.89
N HIS A 90 1.69 -15.25 -6.15
CA HIS A 90 2.65 -15.32 -5.04
C HIS A 90 2.25 -14.43 -3.86
N PRO A 91 0.99 -14.51 -3.36
CA PRO A 91 0.41 -13.55 -2.43
C PRO A 91 1.25 -13.35 -1.16
N TRP A 92 1.77 -14.44 -0.59
CA TRP A 92 2.56 -14.40 0.64
C TRP A 92 3.93 -13.75 0.44
N ARG A 93 4.66 -14.14 -0.61
CA ARG A 93 6.02 -13.61 -0.87
C ARG A 93 5.96 -12.14 -1.29
N GLY A 94 5.07 -11.79 -2.21
CA GLY A 94 4.93 -10.41 -2.65
C GLY A 94 4.31 -9.53 -1.58
N GLY A 95 3.35 -10.04 -0.80
CA GLY A 95 2.79 -9.35 0.36
C GLY A 95 3.86 -9.05 1.42
N ALA A 96 4.74 -10.01 1.74
CA ALA A 96 5.85 -9.78 2.66
C ALA A 96 6.81 -8.70 2.16
N ILE A 97 7.15 -8.69 0.87
CA ILE A 97 7.99 -7.64 0.27
C ILE A 97 7.30 -6.28 0.34
N ALA A 98 6.01 -6.20 0.03
CA ALA A 98 5.25 -4.97 0.07
C ALA A 98 5.14 -4.41 1.50
N ILE A 99 4.82 -5.26 2.48
CA ILE A 99 4.79 -4.90 3.91
C ILE A 99 6.16 -4.38 4.35
N PHE A 100 7.23 -5.13 4.07
CA PHE A 100 8.58 -4.73 4.49
C PHE A 100 8.99 -3.39 3.88
N SER A 101 8.73 -3.19 2.58
CA SER A 101 9.04 -1.94 1.87
C SER A 101 8.29 -0.75 2.48
N GLY A 102 6.98 -0.94 2.74
CA GLY A 102 6.13 0.07 3.35
C GLY A 102 6.54 0.42 4.77
N VAL A 103 6.76 -0.58 5.64
CA VAL A 103 7.22 -0.36 7.02
C VAL A 103 8.55 0.37 7.05
N LEU A 104 9.51 -0.02 6.22
CA LEU A 104 10.82 0.63 6.16
C LEU A 104 10.72 2.09 5.74
N TYR A 105 9.98 2.37 4.67
CA TYR A 105 9.79 3.73 4.19
C TYR A 105 9.06 4.59 5.23
N THR A 106 8.01 4.07 5.85
CA THR A 106 7.20 4.81 6.81
C THR A 106 7.95 5.07 8.10
N ALA A 107 8.73 4.12 8.60
CA ALA A 107 9.60 4.37 9.75
C ALA A 107 10.58 5.52 9.50
N TYR A 108 11.18 5.57 8.30
CA TYR A 108 12.04 6.68 7.89
C TYR A 108 11.28 8.00 7.75
N ALA A 109 10.13 7.98 7.06
CA ALA A 109 9.32 9.18 6.83
C ALA A 109 8.80 9.78 8.14
N GLU A 110 8.31 8.94 9.06
CA GLU A 110 7.86 9.38 10.38
C GLU A 110 9.01 9.97 11.20
N TRP A 111 10.16 9.29 11.24
CA TRP A 111 11.33 9.82 11.92
C TRP A 111 11.72 11.20 11.38
N TYR A 112 11.79 11.33 10.06
CA TYR A 112 12.16 12.57 9.41
C TYR A 112 11.14 13.68 9.70
N ASN A 113 9.85 13.42 9.52
CA ASN A 113 8.81 14.45 9.65
C ASN A 113 8.61 14.90 11.09
N VAL A 114 8.78 14.00 12.08
CA VAL A 114 8.64 14.34 13.51
C VAL A 114 9.90 14.99 14.05
N TYR A 115 11.09 14.41 13.80
CA TYR A 115 12.32 14.82 14.48
C TYR A 115 13.22 15.77 13.70
N GLN A 116 13.13 15.78 12.37
CA GLN A 116 13.97 16.65 11.52
C GLN A 116 13.18 17.84 10.97
N ALA A 117 12.04 17.58 10.32
CA ALA A 117 11.23 18.64 9.71
C ALA A 117 10.27 19.30 10.69
N GLY A 118 9.80 18.58 11.71
CA GLY A 118 8.82 19.08 12.69
C GLY A 118 7.46 19.39 12.07
N TYR A 119 7.06 18.71 11.00
CA TYR A 119 5.77 18.95 10.33
C TYR A 119 4.58 18.48 11.18
N TRP A 120 4.76 17.42 11.96
CA TRP A 120 3.76 16.94 12.90
C TRP A 120 4.40 16.33 14.14
N ALA A 121 3.57 16.17 15.17
CA ALA A 121 3.95 15.54 16.43
C ALA A 121 2.87 14.56 16.88
N TYR A 122 3.31 13.53 17.61
CA TYR A 122 2.42 12.56 18.24
C TYR A 122 1.67 13.19 19.41
N SER A 123 0.41 12.84 19.57
CA SER A 123 -0.34 13.14 20.79
C SER A 123 0.06 12.19 21.92
N SER A 124 -0.36 12.47 23.15
CA SER A 124 -0.09 11.62 24.31
C SER A 124 -0.74 10.23 24.23
N SER A 125 -1.69 10.03 23.32
CA SER A 125 -2.37 8.74 23.14
C SER A 125 -1.71 7.82 22.10
N MET A 126 -0.75 8.32 21.31
CA MET A 126 -0.03 7.50 20.32
C MET A 126 0.97 6.57 21.02
N PRO A 127 0.81 5.23 20.91
CA PRO A 127 1.84 4.31 21.36
C PRO A 127 3.07 4.45 20.47
N LEU A 128 4.26 4.39 21.07
CA LEU A 128 5.52 4.53 20.36
C LEU A 128 6.33 3.23 20.41
N LEU A 129 6.97 2.90 19.29
CA LEU A 129 7.95 1.83 19.16
C LEU A 129 9.26 2.45 18.70
N PHE A 130 10.29 2.42 19.57
CA PHE A 130 11.58 3.08 19.33
C PHE A 130 11.46 4.57 18.94
N GLY A 131 10.45 5.27 19.48
CA GLY A 131 10.16 6.67 19.16
C GLY A 131 9.28 6.89 17.93
N ILE A 132 8.94 5.85 17.18
CA ILE A 132 8.05 5.95 16.00
C ILE A 132 6.63 5.57 16.39
N GLY A 133 5.64 6.29 15.85
CA GLY A 133 4.23 6.00 16.06
C GLY A 133 3.87 4.57 15.63
N VAL A 134 3.15 3.84 16.50
CA VAL A 134 2.74 2.46 16.20
C VAL A 134 1.64 2.42 15.14
N SER A 135 0.72 3.40 15.13
CA SER A 135 -0.37 3.46 14.13
C SER A 135 0.12 3.48 12.67
N PRO A 136 1.04 4.38 12.27
CA PRO A 136 1.55 4.38 10.91
C PRO A 136 2.34 3.10 10.57
N LEU A 137 2.99 2.44 11.55
CA LEU A 137 3.63 1.14 11.30
C LEU A 137 2.61 0.02 11.09
N LEU A 138 1.52 0.00 11.88
CA LEU A 138 0.43 -0.97 11.74
C LEU A 138 -0.31 -0.82 10.41
N GLN A 139 -0.46 0.41 9.92
CA GLN A 139 -1.02 0.72 8.60
C GLN A 139 -0.35 -0.13 7.50
N TRP A 140 0.99 -0.18 7.51
CA TRP A 140 1.77 -0.90 6.51
C TRP A 140 1.82 -2.42 6.69
N ILE A 141 1.30 -2.93 7.81
CA ILE A 141 1.09 -4.36 7.99
C ILE A 141 -0.31 -4.73 7.53
N LEU A 142 -1.33 -4.01 8.01
CA LEU A 142 -2.73 -4.39 7.84
C LEU A 142 -3.27 -4.05 6.45
N ILE A 143 -2.92 -2.88 5.89
CA ILE A 143 -3.47 -2.45 4.60
C ILE A 143 -2.94 -3.29 3.44
N PRO A 144 -1.62 -3.54 3.30
CA PRO A 144 -1.14 -4.41 2.24
C PRO A 144 -1.67 -5.85 2.37
N ALA A 145 -1.78 -6.38 3.60
CA ALA A 145 -2.35 -7.70 3.83
C ALA A 145 -3.83 -7.76 3.40
N ALA A 146 -4.64 -6.79 3.82
CA ALA A 146 -6.04 -6.68 3.40
C ALA A 146 -6.17 -6.52 1.87
N THR A 147 -5.29 -5.73 1.26
CA THR A 147 -5.26 -5.54 -0.19
C THR A 147 -4.98 -6.83 -0.94
N VAL A 148 -4.00 -7.62 -0.49
CA VAL A 148 -3.73 -8.96 -1.05
C VAL A 148 -4.97 -9.85 -0.96
N LEU A 149 -5.63 -9.89 0.21
CA LEU A 149 -6.84 -10.70 0.40
C LEU A 149 -7.98 -10.27 -0.53
N ILE A 150 -8.19 -8.96 -0.71
CA ILE A 150 -9.21 -8.42 -1.62
C ILE A 150 -8.91 -8.85 -3.06
N VAL A 151 -7.66 -8.70 -3.51
CA VAL A 151 -7.26 -9.07 -4.88
C VAL A 151 -7.39 -10.58 -5.12
N LEU A 152 -7.02 -11.40 -4.13
CA LEU A 152 -7.20 -12.86 -4.19
C LEU A 152 -8.68 -13.25 -4.36
N ASN A 153 -9.58 -12.59 -3.62
CA ASN A 153 -11.01 -12.84 -3.72
C ASN A 153 -11.56 -12.46 -5.09
N TRP A 154 -11.05 -11.40 -5.73
CA TRP A 154 -11.43 -11.03 -7.10
C TRP A 154 -10.90 -12.00 -8.16
N ALA A 155 -9.71 -12.57 -7.95
CA ALA A 155 -9.18 -13.58 -8.86
C ALA A 155 -10.02 -14.87 -8.83
N GLY A 156 -10.56 -15.25 -7.67
CA GLY A 156 -11.38 -16.44 -7.50
C GLY A 156 -12.80 -16.35 -8.08
N THR A 157 -13.32 -15.15 -8.34
CA THR A 157 -14.69 -14.94 -8.87
C THR A 157 -14.77 -14.85 -10.38
N SER A 158 -13.65 -14.95 -11.11
CA SER A 158 -13.67 -14.95 -12.57
C SER A 158 -14.29 -16.25 -13.10
N PRO A 159 -15.44 -16.21 -13.80
CA PRO A 159 -16.09 -17.43 -14.29
C PRO A 159 -15.14 -18.16 -15.23
N THR A 160 -14.90 -19.44 -14.95
CA THR A 160 -14.24 -20.35 -15.88
C THR A 160 -15.15 -20.46 -17.10
N VAL A 161 -14.78 -19.81 -18.20
CA VAL A 161 -15.42 -20.05 -19.50
C VAL A 161 -15.03 -21.47 -19.90
N ASN A 162 -15.92 -22.42 -19.65
CA ASN A 162 -15.88 -23.77 -20.20
C ASN A 162 -16.25 -23.74 -21.69
#